data_AF-A0A350D409-F1
#
_entry.id   AF-A0A350D409-F1
#
_cell.length_a   1.000
_cell.length_b   1.000
_cell.length_c   1.000
_cell.angle_alpha   90.00
_cell.angle_beta   90.00
_cell.angle_gamma   90.00
#
_symmetry.space_group_name_H-M   'P 1'
#
loop_
_entity.id
_entity.type
_entity.pdbx_description
1 polymer ?
#
loop_
_entity_poly.entity_id
_entity_poly.type
_entity_poly.pdbx_seq_one_letter_code
_entity_poly.pdbx_strand_id
1 'polypeptide(L)'
;AKLTGNDLEDIEATVKSKIGFVGGIFVAFNLGKMVTIEPEILYTMKGGTLEDSTGEYSEKIYGDYLEIPLLLKIKLPLPGIKPVIFAGPAVGFKLKEKLEINGEEMPLEEKLLKNNDYGAIFGAGLDIGRHFMIDVRYSLGLQKIITAVEEETSPDVKNGVWSATIGIAF
;
A
#
# COMPACT_ATOMS: atom_id res chain seq x y z
N ALA A 1 -6.15 -4.02 -1.17
CA ALA A 1 -6.01 -2.75 -1.91
C ALA A 1 -7.35 -2.37 -2.52
N LYS A 2 -7.58 -1.07 -2.81
CA LYS A 2 -8.71 -0.60 -3.61
C LYS A 2 -8.16 -0.08 -4.94
N LEU A 3 -8.68 -0.59 -6.05
CA LEU A 3 -8.45 -0.04 -7.38
C LEU A 3 -9.30 1.22 -7.51
N THR A 4 -8.71 2.36 -7.87
CA THR A 4 -9.46 3.60 -8.12
C THR A 4 -9.18 4.07 -9.54
N GLY A 5 -10.22 4.11 -10.37
CA GLY A 5 -10.22 4.60 -11.74
C GLY A 5 -11.65 4.97 -12.15
N ASN A 6 -11.82 6.01 -12.97
CA ASN A 6 -13.13 6.51 -13.42
C ASN A 6 -13.89 5.53 -14.34
N ASP A 7 -13.23 4.50 -14.87
CA ASP A 7 -13.83 3.52 -15.78
C ASP A 7 -14.42 2.28 -15.06
N LEU A 8 -14.61 2.37 -13.73
CA LEU A 8 -15.18 1.29 -12.91
C LEU A 8 -16.69 1.47 -12.65
N GLU A 9 -17.34 2.46 -13.28
CA GLU A 9 -18.77 2.72 -13.09
C GLU A 9 -19.69 1.79 -13.91
N ASP A 10 -19.18 1.09 -14.94
CA ASP A 10 -19.98 0.26 -15.86
C ASP A 10 -19.85 -1.26 -15.63
N ILE A 11 -19.21 -1.71 -14.54
CA ILE A 11 -19.13 -3.14 -14.21
C ILE A 11 -19.82 -3.38 -12.87
N GLU A 12 -20.85 -4.24 -12.84
CA GLU A 12 -21.45 -4.82 -11.63
C GLU A 12 -20.46 -5.72 -10.84
N ALA A 13 -19.16 -5.40 -10.84
CA ALA A 13 -18.13 -6.13 -10.11
C ALA A 13 -17.91 -5.47 -8.74
N THR A 14 -18.25 -6.19 -7.68
CA THR A 14 -18.01 -5.74 -6.31
C THR A 14 -16.52 -5.88 -5.99
N VAL A 15 -15.75 -4.79 -6.09
CA VAL A 15 -14.33 -4.78 -5.69
C VAL A 15 -14.20 -4.88 -4.16
N LYS A 16 -14.07 -6.12 -3.65
CA LYS A 16 -13.86 -6.35 -2.21
C LYS A 16 -12.41 -6.04 -1.83
N SER A 17 -12.24 -5.13 -0.88
CA SER A 17 -10.94 -4.82 -0.29
C SER A 17 -10.47 -6.00 0.57
N LYS A 18 -9.42 -6.71 0.13
CA LYS A 18 -8.82 -7.80 0.91
C LYS A 18 -7.70 -7.31 1.84
N ILE A 19 -7.60 -7.97 2.99
CA ILE A 19 -6.56 -7.81 4.01
C ILE A 19 -5.24 -8.37 3.47
N GLY A 20 -4.20 -7.54 3.43
CA GLY A 20 -2.82 -7.94 3.13
C GLY A 20 -1.94 -7.79 4.37
N PHE A 21 -0.73 -8.33 4.30
CA PHE A 21 0.27 -8.18 5.37
C PHE A 21 1.23 -7.02 5.05
N VAL A 22 1.58 -6.25 6.07
CA VAL A 22 2.64 -5.25 6.04
C VAL A 22 3.49 -5.37 7.29
N GLY A 23 4.81 -5.36 7.14
CA GLY A 23 5.73 -5.43 8.28
C GLY A 23 7.18 -5.16 7.87
N GLY A 24 7.99 -4.69 8.82
CA GLY A 24 9.38 -4.36 8.52
C GLY A 24 10.08 -3.61 9.64
N ILE A 25 11.10 -2.84 9.26
CA ILE A 25 11.94 -2.07 10.17
C ILE A 25 11.92 -0.59 9.79
N PHE A 26 12.15 0.27 10.78
CA PHE A 26 12.21 1.70 10.59
C PHE A 26 13.32 2.32 11.44
N VAL A 27 13.76 3.51 11.06
CA VAL A 27 14.70 4.31 11.85
C VAL A 27 14.12 5.69 12.06
N ALA A 28 13.92 6.12 13.30
CA ALA A 28 13.32 7.41 13.62
C ALA A 28 14.38 8.46 14.00
N PHE A 29 14.67 9.40 13.11
CA PHE A 29 15.55 10.55 13.36
C PHE A 29 14.75 11.73 13.90
N ASN A 30 14.72 11.90 15.22
CA ASN A 30 14.00 13.00 15.87
C ASN A 30 14.77 14.32 15.73
N LEU A 31 14.21 15.27 15.00
CA LEU A 31 14.70 16.64 14.85
C LEU A 31 13.97 17.53 15.87
N GLY A 32 14.52 17.59 17.08
CA GLY A 32 13.89 18.27 18.21
C GLY A 32 12.68 17.49 18.75
N LYS A 33 11.65 18.20 19.22
CA LYS A 33 10.50 17.59 19.90
C LYS A 33 9.30 17.30 18.99
N MET A 34 9.23 17.93 17.82
CA MET A 34 8.04 17.94 16.97
C MET A 34 8.25 17.26 15.63
N VAL A 35 9.48 17.22 15.09
CA VAL A 35 9.73 16.72 13.74
C VAL A 35 10.54 15.43 13.81
N THR A 36 10.21 14.47 12.95
CA THR A 36 10.96 13.22 12.80
C THR A 36 11.07 12.88 11.33
N ILE A 37 12.25 12.49 10.89
CA ILE A 37 12.46 11.85 9.60
C ILE A 37 12.56 10.35 9.85
N GLU A 38 11.75 9.57 9.14
CA GLU A 38 11.63 8.14 9.36
C GLU A 38 11.71 7.37 8.04
N PRO A 39 12.91 6.93 7.62
CA PRO A 39 13.04 5.89 6.61
C PRO A 39 12.56 4.54 7.17
N GLU A 40 11.86 3.80 6.32
CA GLU A 40 11.36 2.46 6.61
C GLU A 40 11.78 1.47 5.51
N ILE A 41 11.86 0.19 5.84
CA ILE A 41 11.95 -0.92 4.88
C ILE A 41 10.86 -1.90 5.26
N LEU A 42 9.87 -2.05 4.38
CA LEU A 42 8.65 -2.82 4.61
C LEU A 42 8.50 -3.91 3.56
N TYR A 43 8.13 -5.10 4.00
CA TYR A 43 7.46 -6.07 3.15
C TYR A 43 5.97 -5.74 3.13
N THR A 44 5.39 -5.60 1.94
CA THR A 44 3.97 -5.26 1.77
C THR A 44 3.32 -6.13 0.70
N MET A 45 2.20 -6.75 1.04
CA MET A 45 1.35 -7.48 0.10
C MET A 45 0.30 -6.53 -0.47
N LYS A 46 0.40 -6.24 -1.77
CA LYS A 46 -0.57 -5.41 -2.50
C LYS A 46 -1.37 -6.29 -3.46
N GLY A 47 -2.64 -6.01 -3.64
CA GLY A 47 -3.50 -6.83 -4.49
C GLY A 47 -4.99 -6.63 -4.25
N GLY A 48 -5.78 -7.24 -5.12
CA GLY A 48 -7.23 -7.16 -5.11
C GLY A 48 -7.86 -8.47 -5.54
N THR A 49 -9.10 -8.67 -5.10
CA THR A 49 -9.99 -9.72 -5.61
C THR A 49 -11.03 -9.04 -6.47
N LEU A 50 -11.24 -9.55 -7.68
CA LEU A 50 -12.40 -9.28 -8.51
C LEU A 50 -13.34 -10.48 -8.36
N GLU A 51 -14.54 -10.25 -7.85
CA GLU A 51 -15.60 -11.25 -7.77
C GLU A 51 -16.76 -10.80 -8.66
N ASP A 52 -17.32 -11.72 -9.44
CA ASP A 52 -18.59 -11.48 -10.12
C ASP A 52 -19.74 -11.42 -9.09
N SER A 53 -20.82 -10.76 -9.46
CA SER A 53 -22.06 -10.57 -8.69
C SER A 53 -22.68 -11.87 -8.14
N THR A 54 -22.44 -13.00 -8.82
CA THR A 54 -22.90 -14.34 -8.42
C THR A 54 -21.94 -15.08 -7.48
N GLY A 55 -20.69 -14.61 -7.35
CA GLY A 55 -19.62 -15.29 -6.60
C GLY A 55 -19.10 -16.59 -7.23
N GLU A 56 -19.57 -16.95 -8.42
CA GLU A 56 -19.14 -18.17 -9.14
C GLU A 56 -17.76 -18.02 -9.78
N TYR A 57 -17.36 -16.79 -10.10
CA TYR A 57 -16.03 -16.45 -10.61
C TYR A 57 -15.31 -15.52 -9.63
N SER A 58 -14.09 -15.92 -9.23
CA SER A 58 -13.20 -15.08 -8.44
C SER A 58 -11.81 -15.05 -9.05
N GLU A 59 -11.31 -13.85 -9.30
CA GLU A 59 -9.97 -13.60 -9.78
C GLU A 59 -9.21 -12.80 -8.74
N LYS A 60 -8.05 -13.29 -8.33
CA LYS A 60 -7.22 -12.64 -7.33
C LYS A 60 -5.83 -12.38 -7.88
N ILE A 61 -5.41 -11.12 -7.79
CA ILE A 61 -4.08 -10.70 -8.20
C ILE A 61 -3.37 -10.16 -6.97
N TYR A 62 -2.24 -10.76 -6.62
CA TYR A 62 -1.36 -10.32 -5.52
C TYR A 62 0.06 -10.09 -6.01
N GLY A 63 0.67 -9.03 -5.50
CA GLY A 63 2.09 -8.77 -5.60
C GLY A 63 2.69 -8.56 -4.21
N ASP A 64 3.80 -9.26 -3.95
CA ASP A 64 4.65 -9.00 -2.80
C ASP A 64 5.67 -7.94 -3.18
N TYR A 65 5.79 -6.88 -2.39
CA TYR A 65 6.70 -5.78 -2.64
C TYR A 65 7.62 -5.53 -1.45
N LEU A 66 8.87 -5.18 -1.76
CA LEU A 66 9.77 -4.52 -0.82
C LEU A 66 9.60 -3.01 -0.99
N GLU A 67 8.95 -2.37 -0.04
CA GLU A 67 8.68 -0.94 -0.03
C GLU A 67 9.67 -0.20 0.86
N ILE A 68 10.17 0.93 0.39
CA ILE A 68 11.10 1.81 1.09
C ILE A 68 10.48 3.22 1.17
N PRO A 69 9.64 3.48 2.20
CA PRO A 69 9.15 4.80 2.53
C PRO A 69 10.23 5.72 3.12
N LEU A 70 10.10 7.01 2.86
CA LEU A 70 10.81 8.07 3.59
C LEU A 70 9.80 9.05 4.16
N LEU A 71 9.42 8.90 5.42
CA LEU A 71 8.35 9.67 6.04
C LEU A 71 8.88 10.91 6.77
N LEU A 72 8.19 12.03 6.59
CA LEU A 72 8.28 13.18 7.48
C LEU A 72 7.11 13.11 8.45
N LYS A 73 7.40 13.02 9.74
CA LYS A 73 6.41 12.98 10.82
C LYS A 73 6.40 14.28 11.61
N ILE A 74 5.20 14.79 11.88
CA ILE A 74 4.94 15.92 12.77
C ILE A 74 4.20 15.41 13.99
N LYS A 75 4.81 15.56 15.17
CA LYS A 75 4.34 15.06 16.46
C LYS A 75 3.84 16.21 17.32
N LEU A 76 2.66 16.03 17.93
CA LEU A 76 2.17 16.91 18.97
C LEU A 76 2.77 16.46 20.31
N PRO A 77 3.60 17.30 20.98
CA PRO A 77 4.36 16.90 22.16
C PRO A 77 3.50 16.90 23.43
N LEU A 78 2.51 16.01 23.48
CA LEU A 78 1.66 15.80 24.63
C LEU A 78 2.28 14.76 25.59
N PRO A 79 2.09 14.87 26.92
CA PRO A 79 2.55 13.88 27.87
C PRO A 79 1.88 12.52 27.66
N GLY A 80 2.66 11.44 27.64
CA GLY A 80 2.16 10.07 27.54
C GLY A 80 1.83 9.62 26.12
N ILE A 81 0.93 10.31 25.43
CA ILE A 81 0.49 9.97 24.06
C ILE A 81 0.77 11.16 23.15
N LYS A 82 1.53 10.95 22.07
CA LYS A 82 1.83 12.00 21.09
C LYS A 82 1.11 11.69 19.78
N PRO A 83 0.06 12.43 19.42
CA PRO A 83 -0.52 12.35 18.10
C PRO A 83 0.49 12.72 17.02
N VAL A 84 0.45 12.00 15.91
CA VAL A 84 1.39 12.15 14.80
C VAL A 84 0.61 12.21 13.50
N ILE A 85 0.99 13.13 12.63
CA ILE A 85 0.64 13.09 11.20
C ILE A 85 1.91 12.93 10.39
N PHE A 86 1.83 12.26 9.25
CA PHE A 86 3.00 12.03 8.43
C PHE A 86 2.67 11.93 6.96
N ALA A 87 3.66 12.27 6.14
CA ALA A 87 3.63 12.05 4.71
C ALA A 87 5.04 11.84 4.15
N GLY A 88 5.16 11.17 3.02
CA GLY A 88 6.45 10.94 2.39
C GLY A 88 6.37 10.16 1.08
N PRO A 89 7.42 10.21 0.25
CA PRO A 89 7.54 9.34 -0.91
C PRO A 89 7.78 7.89 -0.47
N ALA A 90 7.41 6.95 -1.33
CA ALA A 90 7.74 5.54 -1.20
C ALA A 90 8.13 4.96 -2.56
N VAL A 91 9.10 4.05 -2.55
CA VAL A 91 9.46 3.22 -3.71
C VAL A 91 9.24 1.75 -3.35
N GLY A 92 8.56 1.01 -4.21
CA GLY A 92 8.28 -0.40 -4.07
C GLY A 92 8.96 -1.21 -5.16
N PHE A 93 9.62 -2.30 -4.78
CA PHE A 93 10.21 -3.27 -5.70
C PHE A 93 9.41 -4.57 -5.64
N LYS A 94 8.84 -5.00 -6.76
CA LYS A 94 8.05 -6.23 -6.83
C LYS A 94 8.98 -7.44 -6.65
N LEU A 95 8.72 -8.24 -5.62
CA LEU A 95 9.45 -9.47 -5.30
C LEU A 95 8.80 -10.69 -5.95
N LYS A 96 7.47 -10.76 -5.83
CA LYS A 96 6.68 -11.90 -6.32
C LYS A 96 5.35 -11.41 -6.84
N GLU A 97 4.79 -12.15 -7.78
CA GLU A 97 3.48 -11.95 -8.34
C GLU A 97 2.74 -13.29 -8.32
N LYS A 98 1.45 -13.26 -8.00
CA LYS A 98 0.57 -14.42 -7.98
C LYS A 98 -0.78 -14.04 -8.60
N LEU A 99 -1.26 -14.90 -9.49
CA LEU A 99 -2.60 -14.86 -10.04
C LEU A 99 -3.32 -16.15 -9.60
N GLU A 100 -4.46 -15.99 -8.92
CA GLU A 100 -5.36 -17.11 -8.62
C GLU A 100 -6.68 -16.90 -9.35
N ILE A 101 -7.13 -17.91 -10.10
CA ILE A 101 -8.44 -17.94 -10.75
C ILE A 101 -9.23 -19.08 -10.13
N ASN A 102 -10.40 -18.79 -9.55
CA ASN A 102 -11.27 -19.76 -8.88
C ASN A 102 -10.56 -20.62 -7.81
N GLY A 103 -9.50 -20.07 -7.20
CA GLY A 103 -8.71 -20.75 -6.17
C GLY A 103 -7.54 -21.58 -6.68
N GLU A 104 -7.32 -21.66 -7.99
CA GLU A 104 -6.14 -22.30 -8.58
C GLU A 104 -5.06 -21.26 -8.89
N GLU A 105 -3.83 -21.51 -8.44
CA GLU A 105 -2.66 -20.68 -8.78
C GLU A 105 -2.30 -20.92 -10.25
N MET A 106 -2.40 -19.86 -11.06
CA MET A 106 -2.04 -19.92 -12.47
C MET A 106 -0.56 -19.54 -12.65
N PRO A 107 0.22 -20.30 -13.44
CA PRO A 107 1.57 -19.89 -13.80
C PRO A 107 1.52 -18.62 -14.64
N LEU A 108 2.22 -17.58 -14.20
CA LEU A 108 2.39 -16.34 -14.94
C LEU A 108 3.56 -16.50 -15.92
N GLU A 109 3.27 -16.72 -17.19
CA GLU A 109 4.28 -16.78 -18.26
C GLU A 109 4.85 -15.40 -18.59
N GLU A 110 4.07 -14.33 -18.36
CA GLU A 110 4.49 -12.94 -18.53
C GLU A 110 4.23 -12.12 -17.26
N LYS A 111 5.12 -11.15 -16.98
CA LYS A 111 5.00 -10.25 -15.83
C LYS A 111 3.87 -9.25 -16.10
N LEU A 112 2.69 -9.45 -15.49
CA LEU A 112 1.54 -8.56 -15.68
C LEU A 112 1.71 -7.22 -14.94
N LEU A 113 2.37 -7.22 -13.78
CA LEU A 113 2.67 -6.00 -13.02
C LEU A 113 4.05 -5.42 -13.34
N LYS A 114 4.20 -4.09 -13.33
CA LYS A 114 5.52 -3.42 -13.41
C LYS A 114 6.42 -3.82 -12.24
N ASN A 115 7.74 -3.87 -12.50
CA ASN A 115 8.74 -4.26 -11.50
C ASN A 115 8.93 -3.21 -10.39
N ASN A 116 8.72 -1.93 -10.69
CA ASN A 116 8.87 -0.84 -9.74
C ASN A 116 7.52 -0.13 -9.56
N ASP A 117 7.20 0.21 -8.31
CA ASP A 117 6.07 1.01 -7.89
C ASP A 117 6.62 2.29 -7.24
N TYR A 118 6.04 3.45 -7.52
CA TYR A 118 6.40 4.69 -6.86
C TYR A 118 5.13 5.34 -6.38
N GLY A 119 5.16 5.84 -5.15
CA GLY A 119 3.97 6.35 -4.50
C GLY A 119 4.26 7.44 -3.49
N ALA A 120 3.18 7.96 -2.94
CA ALA A 120 3.19 8.80 -1.78
C ALA A 120 2.38 8.13 -0.67
N ILE A 121 2.90 8.20 0.55
CA ILE A 121 2.22 7.73 1.75
C ILE A 121 1.80 8.96 2.54
N PHE A 122 0.59 8.91 3.07
CA PHE A 122 0.12 9.86 4.08
C PHE A 122 -0.67 9.11 5.15
N GLY A 123 -0.61 9.60 6.38
CA GLY A 123 -1.25 8.91 7.48
C GLY A 123 -1.21 9.68 8.79
N ALA A 124 -1.80 9.05 9.79
CA ALA A 124 -1.83 9.55 11.15
C ALA A 124 -1.66 8.39 12.14
N GLY A 125 -1.13 8.71 13.31
CA GLY A 125 -0.85 7.73 14.35
C GLY A 125 -0.70 8.33 15.72
N LEU A 126 -0.35 7.47 16.66
CA LEU A 126 -0.11 7.78 18.07
C LEU A 126 1.21 7.14 18.48
N ASP A 127 2.15 7.94 18.98
CA ASP A 127 3.31 7.43 19.73
C ASP A 127 2.92 7.35 21.20
N ILE A 128 2.98 6.15 21.77
CA ILE A 128 2.66 5.88 23.17
C ILE A 128 3.99 5.74 23.93
N GLY A 129 4.31 6.75 24.73
CA GLY A 129 5.55 6.84 25.48
C GLY A 129 6.77 7.07 24.59
N ARG A 130 7.78 6.20 24.75
CA ARG A 130 9.03 6.23 23.97
C ARG A 130 9.15 5.06 22.98
N HIS A 131 8.38 4.00 23.17
CA HIS A 131 8.63 2.72 22.51
C HIS A 131 7.52 2.31 21.56
N PHE A 132 6.25 2.59 21.86
CA PHE A 132 5.14 2.05 21.08
C PHE A 132 4.60 3.07 20.08
N MET A 133 4.26 2.60 18.90
CA MET A 133 3.68 3.40 17.82
C MET A 133 2.51 2.63 17.23
N ILE A 134 1.42 3.32 16.94
CA ILE A 134 0.30 2.76 16.18
C ILE A 134 -0.07 3.79 15.13
N ASP A 135 -0.22 3.37 13.89
CA ASP A 135 -0.62 4.28 12.83
C ASP A 135 -1.52 3.62 11.79
N VAL A 136 -2.27 4.48 11.12
CA VAL A 136 -3.04 4.17 9.92
C VAL A 136 -2.50 5.02 8.79
N ARG A 137 -2.22 4.38 7.67
CA ARG A 137 -1.59 4.99 6.51
C ARG A 137 -2.32 4.63 5.22
N TYR A 138 -2.32 5.56 4.29
CA TYR A 138 -2.76 5.35 2.92
C TYR A 138 -1.57 5.51 1.98
N SER A 139 -1.32 4.47 1.20
CA SER A 139 -0.34 4.46 0.12
C SER A 139 -1.06 4.73 -1.19
N LEU A 140 -0.73 5.85 -1.82
CA LEU A 140 -1.16 6.22 -3.16
C LEU A 140 -0.07 5.83 -4.17
N GLY A 141 -0.35 4.86 -5.03
CA GLY A 141 0.48 4.56 -6.19
C GLY A 141 0.38 5.69 -7.21
N LEU A 142 1.51 6.32 -7.55
CA LEU A 142 1.60 7.40 -8.53
C LEU A 142 1.92 6.89 -9.94
N GLN A 143 2.29 5.62 -10.08
CA GLN A 143 2.55 4.99 -11.38
C GLN A 143 1.33 4.24 -11.93
N LYS A 144 1.15 4.36 -13.26
CA LYS A 144 0.22 3.52 -14.02
C LYS A 144 0.68 2.08 -13.99
N ILE A 145 -0.21 1.18 -13.57
CA ILE A 145 0.07 -0.25 -13.41
C ILE A 145 0.00 -0.99 -14.75
N ILE A 146 -0.80 -0.48 -15.70
CA ILE A 146 -0.96 -1.07 -17.03
C ILE A 146 0.00 -0.38 -18.00
N THR A 147 0.84 -1.18 -18.68
CA THR A 147 1.60 -0.74 -19.87
C THR A 147 0.87 -1.29 -21.08
N ALA A 148 0.21 -0.39 -21.81
CA ALA A 148 -0.22 -0.49 -23.21
C ALA A 148 -0.37 -1.90 -23.83
N VAL A 149 -1.61 -2.35 -24.00
CA VAL A 149 -2.04 -2.84 -25.31
C VAL A 149 -2.43 -1.60 -26.13
N GLU A 150 -2.07 -1.62 -27.40
CA GLU A 150 -2.11 -0.52 -28.37
C GLU A 150 -3.44 0.26 -28.41
N GLU A 151 -3.31 1.57 -28.65
CA GLU A 151 -4.33 2.54 -29.10
C GLU A 151 -5.55 2.86 -28.19
N GLU A 152 -5.60 4.16 -27.84
CA GLU A 152 -6.80 5.01 -27.69
C GLU A 152 -7.62 5.09 -26.39
N THR A 153 -7.50 4.22 -25.39
CA THR A 153 -8.13 4.50 -24.07
C THR A 153 -7.40 3.78 -22.93
N SER A 154 -6.42 4.44 -22.31
CA SER A 154 -5.76 3.89 -21.11
C SER A 154 -6.56 4.27 -19.85
N PRO A 155 -7.34 3.36 -19.24
CA PRO A 155 -8.04 3.66 -17.99
C PRO A 155 -7.01 3.99 -16.90
N ASP A 156 -7.20 5.13 -16.25
CA ASP A 156 -6.25 5.71 -15.29
C ASP A 156 -6.39 5.01 -13.92
N VAL A 157 -6.07 3.71 -13.88
CA VAL A 157 -6.21 2.88 -12.68
C VAL A 157 -4.98 3.07 -11.79
N LYS A 158 -5.17 3.75 -10.66
CA LYS A 158 -4.17 3.92 -9.59
C LYS A 158 -4.48 2.98 -8.43
N ASN A 159 -3.45 2.43 -7.81
CA ASN A 159 -3.61 1.63 -6.60
C ASN A 159 -3.64 2.52 -5.36
N GLY A 160 -4.72 2.39 -4.58
CA GLY A 160 -4.82 2.93 -3.23
C GLY A 160 -4.82 1.81 -2.20
N VAL A 161 -3.92 1.86 -1.22
CA VAL A 161 -3.86 0.85 -0.15
C VAL A 161 -3.99 1.52 1.20
N TRP A 162 -5.02 1.15 1.97
CA TRP A 162 -5.08 1.44 3.39
C TRP A 162 -4.34 0.35 4.17
N SER A 163 -3.56 0.76 5.16
CA SER A 163 -2.83 -0.13 6.05
C SER A 163 -2.85 0.40 7.47
N ALA A 164 -2.76 -0.51 8.43
CA ALA A 164 -2.57 -0.19 9.83
C ALA A 164 -1.34 -0.94 10.34
N THR A 165 -0.52 -0.26 11.14
CA THR A 165 0.75 -0.79 11.65
C THR A 165 0.88 -0.55 13.15
N ILE A 166 1.56 -1.49 13.82
CA ILE A 166 1.99 -1.36 15.21
C ILE A 166 3.51 -1.48 15.20
N GLY A 167 4.19 -0.50 15.80
CA GLY A 167 5.65 -0.40 15.84
C GLY A 167 6.19 -0.41 17.27
N ILE A 168 7.40 -0.93 17.41
CA ILE A 168 8.20 -0.86 18.63
C ILE A 168 9.55 -0.23 18.27
N ALA A 169 9.90 0.87 18.93
CA ALA A 169 11.19 1.58 18.83
C ALA A 169 11.95 1.52 20.15
N PHE A 170 13.28 1.63 20.07
CA PHE A 170 14.20 1.60 21.21
C PHE A 170 14.98 2.92 21.31
#